data_AF-A0A9E5KRG5-F1
#
_entry.id   AF-A0A9E5KRG5-F1
#
_cell.length_a   1.000
_cell.length_b   1.000
_cell.length_c   1.000
_cell.angle_alpha   90.00
_cell.angle_beta   90.00
_cell.angle_gamma   90.00
#
_symmetry.space_group_name_H-M   'P 1'
#
loop_
_entity.id
_entity.type
_entity.pdbx_description
1 polymer ?
#
loop_
_entity_poly.entity_id
_entity_poly.type
_entity_poly.pdbx_seq_one_letter_code
_entity_poly.pdbx_strand_id
1 'polypeptide(L)'
;MDRAHTGRERIPVSVHPTSSAASRAVAAEIAALLRERAAQGRMAVLGLATGSTPQGVYDELVRMHREDALSFKNAVTFNLDEYWPM
;
A
#
# COMPACT_ATOMS: atom_id res chain seq x y z
N MET A 1 27.32 -11.06 2.42
CA MET A 1 27.42 -12.50 2.76
C MET A 1 26.22 -12.79 3.64
N ASP A 2 25.22 -13.62 3.36
CA ASP A 2 24.94 -14.81 2.54
C ASP A 2 23.37 -14.82 2.44
N ARG A 3 22.62 -15.12 1.37
CA ARG A 3 22.54 -16.36 0.57
C ARG A 3 21.84 -16.15 -0.77
N ALA A 4 22.27 -16.98 -1.73
CA ALA A 4 21.68 -17.18 -3.05
C ALA A 4 20.16 -17.45 -2.99
N HIS A 5 19.40 -16.76 -3.84
CA HIS A 5 17.98 -17.02 -4.06
C HIS A 5 17.83 -17.93 -5.29
N THR A 6 17.83 -19.24 -5.09
CA THR A 6 17.57 -20.24 -6.15
C THR A 6 16.08 -20.58 -6.24
N GLY A 7 15.24 -19.56 -6.44
CA GLY A 7 13.81 -19.70 -6.73
C GLY A 7 13.49 -19.03 -8.07
N ARG A 8 12.68 -19.68 -8.93
CA ARG A 8 12.43 -19.24 -10.32
C ARG A 8 11.54 -17.99 -10.44
N GLU A 9 11.04 -17.43 -9.35
CA GLU A 9 10.23 -16.22 -9.34
C GLU A 9 11.04 -15.08 -8.72
N ARG A 10 11.54 -14.17 -9.57
CA ARG A 10 12.30 -12.99 -9.13
C ARG A 10 11.35 -11.87 -8.68
N ILE A 11 10.48 -12.16 -7.73
CA ILE A 11 9.63 -11.14 -7.11
C ILE A 11 10.49 -10.39 -6.08
N PRO A 12 10.58 -9.06 -6.13
CA PRO A 12 11.24 -8.29 -5.07
C PRO A 12 10.58 -8.58 -3.72
N VAL A 13 11.36 -9.04 -2.74
CA VAL A 13 10.89 -9.31 -1.38
C VAL A 13 11.64 -8.39 -0.43
N SER A 14 10.90 -7.68 0.42
CA SER A 14 11.45 -6.93 1.55
C SER A 14 10.97 -7.55 2.86
N VAL A 15 11.90 -7.78 3.78
CA VAL A 15 11.61 -8.32 5.12
C VAL A 15 11.78 -7.21 6.13
N HIS A 16 10.76 -7.01 6.96
CA HIS A 16 10.72 -5.97 7.98
C HIS A 16 10.71 -6.59 9.38
N PRO A 17 11.34 -5.94 10.38
CA PRO A 17 11.47 -6.50 11.73
C PRO A 17 10.12 -6.57 12.49
N THR A 18 9.14 -5.77 12.09
CA THR A 18 7.80 -5.74 12.72
C THR A 18 6.71 -5.53 11.67
N SER A 19 5.47 -5.91 12.01
CA SER A 19 4.29 -5.62 11.20
C SER A 19 4.11 -4.12 10.97
N SER A 20 4.32 -3.30 12.01
CA SER A 20 4.20 -1.84 11.89
C SER A 20 5.25 -1.24 10.96
N ALA A 21 6.48 -1.77 10.93
CA ALA A 21 7.51 -1.35 9.99
C ALA A 21 7.13 -1.72 8.55
N ALA A 22 6.61 -2.94 8.33
CA ALA A 22 6.09 -3.36 7.03
C ALA A 22 4.92 -2.48 6.57
N SER A 23 3.96 -2.19 7.46
CA SER A 23 2.80 -1.36 7.14
C SER A 23 3.20 0.05 6.73
N ARG A 24 4.14 0.68 7.45
CA ARG A 24 4.68 2.00 7.08
C ARG A 24 5.40 1.98 5.74
N ALA A 25 6.17 0.92 5.46
CA ALA A 25 6.86 0.79 4.17
C ALA A 25 5.86 0.69 3.00
N VAL A 26 4.83 -0.15 3.14
CA VAL A 26 3.78 -0.29 2.12
C VAL A 26 2.98 1.01 1.97
N ALA A 27 2.60 1.67 3.07
CA ALA A 27 1.91 2.96 3.01
C ALA A 27 2.74 4.03 2.30
N ALA A 28 4.06 4.07 2.55
CA ALA A 28 4.98 4.98 1.85
C ALA A 28 5.04 4.70 0.35
N GLU A 29 5.02 3.43 -0.07
CA GLU A 29 4.99 3.05 -1.49
C GLU A 29 3.69 3.49 -2.17
N ILE A 30 2.54 3.26 -1.52
CA ILE A 30 1.23 3.72 -2.02
C ILE A 30 1.20 5.26 -2.10
N ALA A 31 1.70 5.95 -1.08
CA ALA A 31 1.78 7.41 -1.06
C ALA A 31 2.67 7.96 -2.17
N ALA A 32 3.80 7.32 -2.45
CA ALA A 32 4.68 7.69 -3.55
C ALA A 32 3.97 7.54 -4.90
N LEU A 33 3.27 6.42 -5.11
CA LEU A 33 2.47 6.19 -6.31
C LEU A 33 1.38 7.25 -6.49
N LEU A 34 0.64 7.58 -5.43
CA LEU A 34 -0.41 8.60 -5.47
C LEU A 34 0.14 9.98 -5.88
N ARG A 35 1.24 10.39 -5.26
CA ARG A 35 1.92 11.67 -5.57
C ARG A 35 2.46 11.67 -7.01
N GLU A 36 3.08 10.57 -7.44
CA GLU A 36 3.59 10.43 -8.82
C GLU A 36 2.46 10.56 -9.85
N ARG A 37 1.36 9.82 -9.66
CA ARG A 37 0.21 9.88 -10.57
C ARG A 37 -0.44 11.25 -10.56
N ALA A 38 -0.52 11.90 -9.40
CA ALA A 38 -1.07 13.25 -9.30
C ALA A 38 -0.22 14.25 -10.09
N ALA A 39 1.11 14.18 -9.96
CA ALA A 39 2.03 15.03 -10.71
C ALA A 39 1.92 14.83 -12.23
N GLN A 40 1.53 13.62 -12.66
CA GLN A 40 1.29 13.29 -14.07
C GLN A 40 -0.14 13.64 -14.54
N GLY A 41 -1.01 14.17 -13.67
CA GLY A 41 -2.43 14.39 -13.99
C GLY A 41 -3.21 13.10 -14.24
N ARG A 42 -2.76 11.97 -13.69
CA ARG A 42 -3.32 10.62 -13.90
C ARG A 42 -4.00 10.10 -12.64
N MET A 43 -4.97 9.21 -12.83
CA MET A 43 -5.54 8.43 -11.74
C MET A 43 -4.58 7.32 -11.29
N ALA A 44 -4.49 7.09 -9.98
CA ALA A 44 -3.94 5.88 -9.40
C ALA A 44 -5.08 4.89 -9.17
N VAL A 45 -4.99 3.70 -9.77
CA VAL A 45 -5.99 2.63 -9.60
C VAL A 45 -5.46 1.64 -8.57
N LEU A 46 -6.20 1.47 -7.46
CA LEU A 46 -5.77 0.68 -6.30
C LEU A 46 -6.77 -0.43 -5.99
N GLY A 47 -6.27 -1.65 -5.76
CA GLY A 47 -7.04 -2.73 -5.14
C GLY A 47 -6.89 -2.67 -3.62
N LEU A 48 -8.01 -2.69 -2.89
CA LEU A 48 -8.03 -2.66 -1.43
C LEU A 48 -8.40 -4.02 -0.86
N ALA A 49 -7.45 -4.61 -0.13
CA ALA A 49 -7.65 -5.87 0.58
C ALA A 49 -8.42 -5.69 1.89
N THR A 50 -9.12 -6.73 2.31
CA THR A 50 -9.82 -6.83 3.59
C THR A 50 -8.98 -7.60 4.64
N GLY A 51 -9.47 -7.71 5.87
CA GLY A 51 -8.79 -8.39 6.98
C GLY A 51 -7.88 -7.50 7.81
N SER A 52 -7.26 -8.09 8.85
CA SER A 52 -6.44 -7.35 9.83
C SER A 52 -5.05 -6.96 9.33
N THR A 53 -4.48 -7.74 8.40
CA THR A 53 -3.14 -7.50 7.84
C THR A 53 -2.98 -6.10 7.23
N PRO A 54 -3.87 -5.60 6.34
CA PRO A 54 -3.74 -4.26 5.77
C PRO A 54 -4.16 -3.13 6.72
N GLN A 55 -4.74 -3.41 7.88
CA GLN A 55 -5.27 -2.36 8.77
C GLN A 55 -4.19 -1.33 9.14
N GLY A 56 -2.99 -1.77 9.51
CA GLY A 56 -1.88 -0.86 9.83
C GLY A 56 -1.40 -0.03 8.63
N VAL A 57 -1.58 -0.52 7.39
CA VAL A 57 -1.30 0.28 6.19
C VAL A 57 -2.32 1.40 6.06
N TYR A 58 -3.60 1.09 6.27
CA TYR A 58 -4.67 2.08 6.19
C TYR A 58 -4.56 3.12 7.31
N ASP A 59 -4.23 2.73 8.53
CA ASP A 59 -4.00 3.67 9.64
C ASP A 59 -2.88 4.68 9.30
N GLU A 60 -1.78 4.20 8.73
CA GLU A 60 -0.67 5.06 8.31
C GLU A 60 -1.06 5.97 7.14
N LEU A 61 -1.81 5.47 6.16
CA LEU A 61 -2.34 6.26 5.06
C LEU A 61 -3.29 7.38 5.55
N VAL A 62 -4.12 7.09 6.55
CA VAL A 62 -4.97 8.11 7.21
C VAL A 62 -4.12 9.14 7.95
N ARG A 63 -3.08 8.71 8.67
CA ARG A 63 -2.12 9.61 9.33
C ARG A 63 -1.47 10.54 8.30
N MET A 64 -0.91 10.00 7.22
CA MET A 64 -0.28 10.77 6.14
C MET A 64 -1.25 11.74 5.46
N HIS A 65 -2.54 11.39 5.34
CA HIS A 65 -3.55 12.30 4.81
C HIS A 65 -3.77 13.51 5.71
N ARG A 66 -3.86 13.27 7.03
CA ARG A 66 -4.13 14.31 8.02
C ARG A 66 -2.92 15.20 8.31
N GLU A 67 -1.72 14.60 8.35
CA GLU A 67 -0.50 15.27 8.82
C GLU A 67 0.45 15.66 7.68
N ASP A 68 0.57 14.82 6.65
CA ASP A 68 1.57 14.96 5.57
C ASP A 68 0.96 15.43 4.24
N ALA A 69 -0.30 15.91 4.28
CA ALA A 69 -1.09 16.38 3.15
C ALA A 69 -1.14 15.40 1.97
N LEU A 70 -1.12 14.08 2.25
CA LEU A 70 -1.33 13.07 1.21
C LEU A 70 -2.75 13.20 0.66
N SER A 71 -2.91 13.40 -0.65
CA SER A 71 -4.23 13.54 -1.28
C SER A 71 -4.66 12.24 -1.96
N PHE A 72 -5.90 11.83 -1.73
CA PHE A 72 -6.57 10.74 -2.46
C PHE A 72 -7.45 11.22 -3.61
N LYS A 73 -7.43 12.52 -3.94
CA LYS A 73 -8.27 13.13 -4.99
C LYS A 73 -8.17 12.40 -6.35
N ASN A 74 -6.99 11.87 -6.67
CA ASN A 74 -6.72 11.14 -7.91
C ASN A 74 -6.63 9.61 -7.69
N ALA A 75 -7.25 9.09 -6.64
CA ALA A 75 -7.35 7.65 -6.42
C ALA A 75 -8.69 7.10 -6.95
N VAL A 76 -8.63 5.94 -7.58
CA VAL A 76 -9.78 5.11 -7.91
C VAL A 76 -9.55 3.76 -7.25
N THR A 77 -10.51 3.30 -6.43
CA THR A 77 -10.33 2.09 -5.62
C THR A 77 -11.31 0.99 -6.02
N PHE A 78 -10.85 -0.25 -5.93
CA PHE A 78 -11.67 -1.45 -6.04
C PHE A 78 -11.44 -2.31 -4.80
N ASN A 79 -12.50 -2.65 -4.07
CA ASN A 79 -12.42 -3.59 -2.95
C ASN A 79 -12.40 -5.03 -3.49
N LEU A 80 -11.69 -5.93 -2.82
CA LEU A 80 -11.55 -7.32 -3.26
C LEU A 80 -12.86 -8.12 -3.14
N ASP A 81 -13.56 -7.97 -2.03
CA ASP A 81 -14.73 -8.78 -1.67
C ASP A 81 -15.59 -8.07 -0.61
N GLU A 82 -16.84 -8.52 -0.49
CA GLU A 82 -17.78 -8.17 0.59
C GLU A 82 -18.79 -9.31 0.76
N TYR A 83 -19.38 -9.43 1.95
CA TYR A 83 -20.41 -10.42 2.25
C TYR A 83 -21.75 -10.12 1.59
N TRP A 84 -22.53 -11.18 1.34
CA TRP A 84 -23.92 -11.10 0.87
C TRP A 84 -24.85 -12.01 1.70
N PRO A 85 -26.00 -11.54 2.20
CA PRO A 85 -26.47 -10.14 2.22
C PRO A 85 -25.74 -9.32 3.30
N MET A 86 -25.57 -8.02 3.03
CA MET A 86 -25.13 -7.02 4.04
C MET A 86 -26.25 -6.67 5.00
#